data_AF-A0A2D5ETM9-F1
#
_entry.id   AF-A0A2D5ETM9-F1
#
_cell.length_a   1.000
_cell.length_b   1.000
_cell.length_c   1.000
_cell.angle_alpha   90.00
_cell.angle_beta   90.00
_cell.angle_gamma   90.00
#
_symmetry.space_group_name_H-M   'P 1'
#
loop_
_entity.id
_entity.type
_entity.pdbx_description
1 polymer ?
#
loop_
_entity_poly.entity_id
_entity_poly.type
_entity_poly.pdbx_seq_one_letter_code
_entity_poly.pdbx_strand_id
1 'polypeptide(L)'
;MSFSAGLRFALLPALSLALTALAGCAAETLDADDEPECLDDRDCAIGLVCESGLCLPPGTDPTDPTDPTDPGDRMYCDDASDCPEEYTCEERGAVRICIPPEVEGPDCGDCPFPGECRDGVCVMPDDEGAFCEFDPECGEGMLCIAGRCTPDPRIPRTCLDGEECPDGLMCTMDGRCVCTRTADCPVGTICSPEGECVPDDDGCIADDECPAGMLCDRGVCIPGDACDTVHPDLSTPREWEVSSVYNLREALPGWLDDFLDAVSGPFRFLAGDSDDPDLGLPGFIEGAIGAAIRGWAEDNLPPWALRAMGGVADLNDILSTWLVQEIMRLTPGEERDAYRGESEWIEVTFEYRGDRLTGRPEDIIDWSYDPDTFDAQAVCGTFNVERHDVNVGIGAIISWAVDAVVFEASDGRYTGLRDMADTLRMNLCGEAGRIATRVCNDLADSILCAGVGSGAESWCNSSVESLLDVALSAVEEARLRLDVMRLGGYATIVSGTRLEPGVWEGSLVGGDFTGSWSARR
;
A
#
# COMPACT_ATOMS: atom_id res chain seq x y z
N MET A 1 3.51 25.50 4.07
CA MET A 1 3.90 26.84 3.57
C MET A 1 5.30 27.33 3.99
N SER A 2 6.17 26.52 4.63
CA SER A 2 7.52 26.99 5.06
C SER A 2 8.71 26.22 4.47
N PHE A 3 8.50 25.24 3.58
CA PHE A 3 9.58 24.45 2.95
C PHE A 3 10.15 25.08 1.67
N SER A 4 9.32 25.72 0.83
CA SER A 4 9.75 26.38 -0.42
C SER A 4 10.77 27.52 -0.23
N ALA A 5 10.85 28.12 0.97
CA ALA A 5 11.82 29.17 1.27
C ALA A 5 13.25 28.64 1.55
N GLY A 6 13.39 27.36 1.92
CA GLY A 6 14.68 26.74 2.24
C GLY A 6 15.52 26.44 1.00
N LEU A 7 14.91 25.85 -0.04
CA LEU A 7 15.61 25.53 -1.29
C LEU A 7 15.99 26.77 -2.11
N ARG A 8 15.15 27.81 -2.06
CA ARG A 8 15.39 29.13 -2.72
C ARG A 8 16.64 29.84 -2.20
N PHE A 9 17.13 29.48 -1.01
CA PHE A 9 18.34 30.03 -0.42
C PHE A 9 19.59 29.16 -0.59
N ALA A 10 19.55 28.02 -1.29
CA ALA A 10 20.72 27.15 -1.47
C ALA A 10 21.47 27.39 -2.80
N LEU A 11 20.75 27.71 -3.89
CA LEU A 11 21.35 27.81 -5.23
C LEU A 11 21.96 29.18 -5.57
N LEU A 12 21.41 30.28 -5.04
CA LEU A 12 21.96 31.63 -5.21
C LEU A 12 23.26 31.90 -4.41
N PRO A 13 23.43 31.38 -3.18
CA PRO A 13 24.73 31.43 -2.52
C PRO A 13 25.72 30.43 -3.09
N ALA A 14 25.36 29.36 -3.79
CA ALA A 14 26.34 28.48 -4.44
C ALA A 14 27.24 29.22 -5.45
N LEU A 15 26.65 30.11 -6.25
CA LEU A 15 27.40 30.97 -7.19
C LEU A 15 28.19 32.09 -6.49
N SER A 16 27.77 32.49 -5.28
CA SER A 16 28.42 33.54 -4.47
C SER A 16 29.42 33.00 -3.43
N LEU A 17 29.31 31.74 -3.00
CA LEU A 17 30.19 31.03 -2.06
C LEU A 17 31.35 30.34 -2.76
N ALA A 18 31.22 30.02 -4.05
CA ALA A 18 32.38 29.68 -4.89
C ALA A 18 33.45 30.81 -4.89
N LEU A 19 33.08 32.03 -4.49
CA LEU A 19 33.98 33.18 -4.29
C LEU A 19 34.41 33.40 -2.82
N THR A 20 33.90 32.66 -1.83
CA THR A 20 34.20 32.92 -0.39
C THR A 20 34.59 31.72 0.47
N ALA A 21 34.51 30.48 0.00
CA ALA A 21 34.94 29.30 0.77
C ALA A 21 36.46 29.00 0.63
N LEU A 22 37.30 29.90 1.17
CA LEU A 22 38.69 29.64 1.54
C LEU A 22 38.83 29.77 3.06
N ALA A 23 38.44 28.74 3.82
CA ALA A 23 38.94 28.49 5.17
C ALA A 23 38.42 27.16 5.75
N GLY A 24 39.25 26.11 5.65
CA GLY A 24 39.43 25.09 6.67
C GLY A 24 38.37 23.99 6.82
N CYS A 25 38.74 22.75 6.51
CA CYS A 25 38.66 21.62 7.44
C CYS A 25 39.50 20.44 6.93
N ALA A 26 40.12 19.72 7.88
CA ALA A 26 40.95 18.55 7.69
C ALA A 26 40.33 17.35 8.45
N ALA A 27 40.70 16.15 7.98
CA ALA A 27 40.12 14.82 8.19
C ALA A 27 40.34 14.16 9.58
N GLU A 28 39.54 13.11 9.85
CA GLU A 28 39.90 11.66 9.99
C GLU A 28 38.72 10.92 10.69
N THR A 29 37.92 10.10 10.01
CA THR A 29 38.02 8.65 9.67
C THR A 29 38.11 7.70 10.88
N LEU A 30 37.07 6.88 11.05
CA LEU A 30 37.02 5.67 11.87
C LEU A 30 36.75 4.47 10.94
N ASP A 31 37.62 3.47 11.02
CA ASP A 31 37.42 2.11 10.51
C ASP A 31 36.30 1.41 11.29
N ALA A 32 35.49 0.60 10.60
CA ALA A 32 34.65 -0.41 11.21
C ALA A 32 34.89 -1.75 10.50
N ASP A 33 35.45 -2.69 11.24
CA ASP A 33 35.56 -4.10 10.90
C ASP A 33 34.19 -4.78 11.07
N ASP A 34 33.80 -5.64 10.11
CA ASP A 34 32.62 -6.50 10.20
C ASP A 34 32.83 -7.61 11.26
N GLU A 35 32.03 -7.58 12.34
CA GLU A 35 31.89 -8.69 13.29
C GLU A 35 30.54 -9.44 13.08
N PRO A 36 30.51 -10.77 13.30
CA PRO A 36 29.31 -11.59 13.12
C PRO A 36 28.21 -11.29 14.15
N GLU A 37 26.94 -11.49 13.79
CA GLU A 37 25.76 -11.13 14.61
C GLU A 37 25.62 -11.95 15.90
N CYS A 38 26.10 -13.19 15.91
CA CYS A 38 26.05 -14.04 17.10
C CYS A 38 27.28 -14.94 17.22
N LEU A 39 27.70 -15.23 18.45
CA LEU A 39 28.75 -16.21 18.74
C LEU A 39 28.17 -17.47 19.39
N ASP A 40 27.04 -17.37 20.08
CA ASP A 40 26.23 -18.51 20.53
C ASP A 40 24.73 -18.18 20.65
N ASP A 41 23.90 -19.21 20.91
CA ASP A 41 22.43 -19.12 20.95
C ASP A 41 21.89 -18.08 21.96
N ARG A 42 22.69 -17.66 22.94
CA ARG A 42 22.27 -16.66 23.94
C ARG A 42 22.35 -15.24 23.42
N ASP A 43 23.09 -15.03 22.34
CA ASP A 43 23.16 -13.75 21.65
C ASP A 43 21.91 -13.52 20.77
N CYS A 44 21.10 -14.57 20.55
CA CYS A 44 19.88 -14.55 19.78
C CYS A 44 18.62 -14.25 20.62
N ALA A 45 17.60 -13.68 19.97
CA ALA A 45 16.27 -13.51 20.58
C ALA A 45 15.63 -14.87 20.92
N ILE A 46 14.72 -14.87 21.91
CA ILE A 46 14.04 -16.09 22.39
C ILE A 46 13.32 -16.77 21.22
N GLY A 47 13.71 -18.00 20.91
CA GLY A 47 13.13 -18.79 19.82
C GLY A 47 14.02 -18.92 18.59
N LEU A 48 15.22 -18.32 18.56
CA LEU A 48 16.22 -18.46 17.49
C LEU A 48 17.49 -19.18 17.99
N VAL A 49 18.28 -19.74 17.08
CA VAL A 49 19.53 -20.49 17.33
C VAL A 49 20.66 -19.88 16.48
N CYS A 50 21.86 -19.76 17.05
CA CYS A 50 23.00 -19.17 16.35
C CYS A 50 23.67 -20.21 15.45
N GLU A 51 23.54 -20.04 14.13
CA GLU A 51 24.18 -20.91 13.14
C GLU A 51 25.05 -20.09 12.20
N SER A 52 26.36 -20.36 12.20
CA SER A 52 27.34 -19.70 11.34
C SER A 52 27.40 -18.17 11.45
N GLY A 53 27.07 -17.63 12.64
CA GLY A 53 27.12 -16.20 12.92
C GLY A 53 25.83 -15.44 12.62
N LEU A 54 24.72 -16.14 12.36
CA LEU A 54 23.38 -15.60 12.13
C LEU A 54 22.34 -16.33 13.01
N CYS A 55 21.33 -15.61 13.51
CA CYS A 55 20.26 -16.17 14.34
C CYS A 55 19.09 -16.69 13.47
N LEU A 56 18.86 -18.00 13.46
CA LEU A 56 17.85 -18.67 12.61
C LEU A 56 16.77 -19.40 13.44
N PRO A 57 15.54 -19.57 12.93
CA PRO A 57 14.50 -20.36 13.61
C PRO A 57 14.90 -21.84 13.71
N PRO A 58 14.53 -22.56 14.79
CA PRO A 58 14.81 -23.99 14.92
C PRO A 58 14.03 -24.76 13.85
N GLY A 59 14.75 -25.45 12.95
CA GLY A 59 14.17 -26.21 11.87
C GLY A 59 13.21 -27.30 12.38
N THR A 60 11.96 -27.26 11.91
CA THR A 60 10.97 -28.31 12.12
C THR A 60 11.28 -29.50 11.21
N ASP A 61 11.59 -30.65 11.80
CA ASP A 61 11.74 -31.93 11.10
C ASP A 61 10.35 -32.41 10.61
N PRO A 62 10.11 -32.51 9.28
CA PRO A 62 8.79 -32.88 8.74
C PRO A 62 8.44 -34.37 8.88
N THR A 63 9.14 -35.15 9.71
CA THR A 63 9.06 -36.63 9.68
C THR A 63 8.57 -37.31 10.97
N ASP A 64 7.89 -36.63 11.89
CA ASP A 64 7.29 -37.26 13.08
C ASP A 64 5.75 -37.46 12.98
N PRO A 65 5.26 -38.64 12.57
CA PRO A 65 3.83 -38.95 12.44
C PRO A 65 3.18 -39.39 13.76
N THR A 66 3.67 -38.97 14.93
CA THR A 66 3.18 -39.46 16.23
C THR A 66 2.68 -38.40 17.21
N ASP A 67 2.38 -37.17 16.77
CA ASP A 67 1.76 -36.15 17.63
C ASP A 67 0.22 -36.26 17.65
N PRO A 68 -0.40 -36.69 18.77
CA PRO A 68 -1.85 -36.87 18.88
C PRO A 68 -2.58 -35.60 19.35
N THR A 69 -1.97 -34.41 19.28
CA THR A 69 -2.57 -33.16 19.77
C THR A 69 -3.11 -32.22 18.70
N ASP A 70 -3.18 -32.66 17.44
CA ASP A 70 -3.81 -31.91 16.34
C ASP A 70 -5.27 -32.38 16.10
N PRO A 71 -6.30 -31.60 16.51
CA PRO A 71 -7.70 -31.94 16.27
C PRO A 71 -8.18 -31.59 14.84
N GLY A 72 -7.26 -31.19 13.94
CA GLY A 72 -7.55 -30.82 12.56
C GLY A 72 -7.59 -31.96 11.54
N ASP A 73 -7.48 -33.22 11.96
CA ASP A 73 -7.49 -34.36 11.04
C ASP A 73 -8.88 -34.64 10.46
N ARG A 74 -9.05 -34.01 9.30
CA ARG A 74 -10.09 -34.12 8.28
C ARG A 74 -10.68 -35.53 8.15
N MET A 75 -12.01 -35.52 8.08
CA MET A 75 -12.97 -36.62 7.99
C MET A 75 -12.91 -37.35 6.63
N TYR A 76 -11.75 -37.93 6.32
CA TYR A 76 -11.56 -38.82 5.17
C TYR A 76 -12.07 -40.22 5.46
N CYS A 77 -12.63 -40.88 4.45
CA CYS A 77 -13.13 -42.25 4.57
C CYS A 77 -12.65 -43.11 3.41
N ASP A 78 -12.28 -44.35 3.69
CA ASP A 78 -12.05 -45.36 2.67
C ASP A 78 -13.31 -46.21 2.42
N ASP A 79 -14.19 -46.33 3.40
CA ASP A 79 -15.55 -46.81 3.18
C ASP A 79 -16.52 -46.27 4.25
N ALA A 80 -17.78 -46.70 4.19
CA ALA A 80 -18.82 -46.23 5.09
C ALA A 80 -18.57 -46.58 6.57
N SER A 81 -17.66 -47.52 6.89
CA SER A 81 -17.35 -47.87 8.28
C SER A 81 -16.36 -46.91 8.94
N ASP A 82 -15.67 -46.08 8.15
CA ASP A 82 -14.81 -45.01 8.65
C ASP A 82 -15.61 -43.77 9.07
N CYS A 83 -16.91 -43.73 8.72
CA CYS A 83 -17.80 -42.63 9.03
C CYS A 83 -18.61 -42.88 10.32
N PRO A 84 -18.94 -41.82 11.09
CA PRO A 84 -19.89 -41.92 12.20
C PRO A 84 -21.24 -42.50 11.76
N GLU A 85 -21.95 -43.12 12.71
CA GLU A 85 -23.32 -43.59 12.46
C GLU A 85 -24.16 -42.42 11.89
N GLU A 86 -24.89 -42.69 10.81
CA GLU A 86 -25.71 -41.74 10.00
C GLU A 86 -24.99 -41.00 8.85
N TYR A 87 -23.65 -41.01 8.77
CA TYR A 87 -22.91 -40.39 7.66
C TYR A 87 -22.65 -41.39 6.52
N THR A 88 -22.59 -40.90 5.28
CA THR A 88 -22.30 -41.69 4.08
C THR A 88 -20.96 -41.27 3.48
N CYS A 89 -20.06 -42.23 3.24
CA CYS A 89 -18.80 -41.97 2.55
C CYS A 89 -19.06 -41.71 1.05
N GLU A 90 -18.81 -40.48 0.59
CA GLU A 90 -19.04 -40.05 -0.79
C GLU A 90 -17.71 -39.66 -1.47
N GLU A 91 -17.58 -39.99 -2.76
CA GLU A 91 -16.43 -39.64 -3.59
C GLU A 91 -16.61 -38.23 -4.16
N ARG A 92 -15.78 -37.28 -3.70
CA ARG A 92 -15.76 -35.88 -4.14
C ARG A 92 -14.43 -35.61 -4.83
N GLY A 93 -14.35 -35.96 -6.11
CA GLY A 93 -13.12 -35.83 -6.89
C GLY A 93 -12.11 -36.94 -6.58
N ALA A 94 -10.88 -36.59 -6.19
CA ALA A 94 -9.81 -37.54 -5.90
C ALA A 94 -9.78 -38.03 -4.43
N VAL A 95 -10.73 -37.57 -3.60
CA VAL A 95 -10.83 -37.90 -2.17
C VAL A 95 -12.25 -38.34 -1.83
N ARG A 96 -12.35 -39.15 -0.78
CA ARG A 96 -13.61 -39.63 -0.22
C ARG A 96 -13.79 -39.06 1.18
N ILE A 97 -14.98 -38.50 1.45
CA ILE A 97 -15.31 -37.81 2.70
C ILE A 97 -16.69 -38.26 3.22
N CYS A 98 -16.90 -38.18 4.53
CA CYS A 98 -18.19 -38.53 5.15
C CYS A 98 -19.19 -37.38 5.04
N ILE A 99 -20.37 -37.63 4.48
CA ILE A 99 -21.45 -36.66 4.26
C ILE A 99 -22.68 -37.00 5.15
N PRO A 100 -23.24 -36.03 5.90
CA PRO A 100 -24.45 -36.26 6.71
C PRO A 100 -25.70 -36.52 5.85
N PRO A 101 -26.76 -37.14 6.39
CA PRO A 101 -27.96 -37.45 5.63
C PRO A 101 -28.79 -36.20 5.32
N GLU A 102 -29.46 -36.17 4.16
CA GLU A 102 -30.40 -35.10 3.78
C GLU A 102 -31.57 -35.05 4.79
N VAL A 103 -31.67 -33.94 5.51
CA VAL A 103 -32.80 -33.67 6.41
C VAL A 103 -33.97 -33.09 5.61
N GLU A 104 -35.04 -33.87 5.41
CA GLU A 104 -36.32 -33.36 4.91
C GLU A 104 -36.97 -32.46 5.98
N GLY A 105 -36.77 -31.14 5.86
CA GLY A 105 -37.37 -30.12 6.74
C GLY A 105 -38.86 -29.81 6.41
N PRO A 106 -39.66 -29.34 7.39
CA PRO A 106 -41.08 -29.04 7.19
C PRO A 106 -41.31 -27.68 6.50
N ASP A 107 -41.96 -27.72 5.33
CA ASP A 107 -42.63 -26.63 4.58
C ASP A 107 -43.06 -25.46 5.49
N CYS A 108 -42.26 -24.37 5.54
CA CYS A 108 -42.55 -23.26 6.45
C CYS A 108 -43.83 -22.50 6.02
N GLY A 109 -44.78 -22.39 6.95
CA GLY A 109 -45.89 -21.44 6.86
C GLY A 109 -45.45 -20.00 7.16
N ASP A 110 -46.30 -19.19 7.80
CA ASP A 110 -45.98 -17.82 8.27
C ASP A 110 -44.83 -17.85 9.31
N CYS A 111 -43.62 -17.46 8.90
CA CYS A 111 -42.53 -17.20 9.84
C CYS A 111 -42.87 -15.99 10.73
N PRO A 112 -42.74 -16.09 12.07
CA PRO A 112 -42.94 -14.95 12.94
C PRO A 112 -41.79 -13.95 12.75
N PHE A 113 -42.13 -12.70 12.41
CA PHE A 113 -41.16 -11.61 12.31
C PHE A 113 -40.27 -11.53 13.57
N PRO A 114 -38.93 -11.43 13.43
CA PRO A 114 -38.17 -11.12 12.21
C PRO A 114 -37.74 -12.32 11.34
N GLY A 115 -38.16 -13.56 11.60
CA GLY A 115 -37.69 -14.72 10.83
C GLY A 115 -38.21 -14.77 9.38
N GLU A 116 -37.40 -15.33 8.47
CA GLU A 116 -37.76 -15.59 7.07
C GLU A 116 -37.70 -17.07 6.68
N CYS A 117 -38.46 -17.48 5.67
CA CYS A 117 -38.52 -18.87 5.20
C CYS A 117 -37.52 -19.09 4.06
N ARG A 118 -36.40 -19.77 4.33
CA ARG A 118 -35.35 -20.15 3.35
C ARG A 118 -35.35 -21.66 3.13
N ASP A 119 -35.51 -22.09 1.88
CA ASP A 119 -35.50 -23.52 1.46
C ASP A 119 -36.41 -24.44 2.27
N GLY A 120 -37.58 -23.93 2.70
CA GLY A 120 -38.52 -24.71 3.51
C GLY A 120 -38.14 -24.79 4.99
N VAL A 121 -37.18 -23.99 5.46
CA VAL A 121 -36.80 -23.84 6.86
C VAL A 121 -37.00 -22.39 7.31
N CYS A 122 -37.65 -22.18 8.46
CA CYS A 122 -37.77 -20.85 9.05
C CYS A 122 -36.45 -20.50 9.76
N VAL A 123 -35.72 -19.52 9.23
CA VAL A 123 -34.44 -19.04 9.76
C VAL A 123 -34.74 -17.79 10.58
N MET A 124 -34.27 -17.79 11.83
CA MET A 124 -34.32 -16.62 12.71
C MET A 124 -32.95 -15.94 12.64
N PRO A 125 -32.86 -14.60 12.63
CA PRO A 125 -31.59 -13.92 12.82
C PRO A 125 -30.94 -14.41 14.12
N ASP A 126 -29.63 -14.58 14.12
CA ASP A 126 -28.89 -14.99 15.31
C ASP A 126 -28.96 -13.90 16.40
N ASP A 127 -28.73 -14.30 17.65
CA ASP A 127 -28.77 -13.37 18.78
C ASP A 127 -27.56 -12.41 18.78
N GLU A 128 -26.60 -12.61 17.87
CA GLU A 128 -25.35 -11.82 17.74
C GLU A 128 -25.42 -10.78 16.61
N GLY A 129 -26.42 -10.84 15.73
CA GLY A 129 -26.70 -9.85 14.70
C GLY A 129 -25.55 -9.62 13.75
N ALA A 130 -24.74 -10.63 13.39
CA ALA A 130 -23.53 -10.35 12.62
C ALA A 130 -23.81 -9.93 11.17
N PHE A 131 -24.96 -10.31 10.60
CA PHE A 131 -25.31 -10.10 9.20
C PHE A 131 -26.75 -9.60 9.05
N CYS A 132 -27.00 -8.88 7.98
CA CYS A 132 -28.29 -8.26 7.70
C CYS A 132 -28.44 -7.95 6.20
N GLU A 133 -29.67 -7.85 5.74
CA GLU A 133 -30.06 -7.20 4.50
C GLU A 133 -30.71 -5.83 4.78
N PHE A 134 -31.30 -5.66 5.96
CA PHE A 134 -32.04 -4.45 6.34
C PHE A 134 -31.73 -4.01 7.78
N ASP A 135 -31.74 -2.69 8.04
CA ASP A 135 -31.47 -2.12 9.38
C ASP A 135 -32.30 -2.74 10.53
N PRO A 136 -33.60 -3.06 10.37
CA PRO A 136 -34.40 -3.61 11.44
C PRO A 136 -33.93 -4.97 11.97
N GLU A 137 -33.04 -5.66 11.24
CA GLU A 137 -32.48 -6.95 11.61
C GLU A 137 -31.40 -6.83 12.70
N CYS A 138 -30.76 -5.65 12.80
CA CYS A 138 -29.60 -5.41 13.64
C CYS A 138 -29.89 -5.04 15.10
N GLY A 139 -31.16 -4.81 15.45
CA GLY A 139 -31.56 -4.39 16.79
C GLY A 139 -31.28 -2.90 17.09
N GLU A 140 -31.55 -2.47 18.33
CA GLU A 140 -31.45 -1.05 18.71
C GLU A 140 -29.98 -0.55 18.73
N GLY A 141 -29.72 0.54 18.01
CA GLY A 141 -28.40 1.21 18.01
C GLY A 141 -27.38 0.64 17.02
N MET A 142 -27.81 -0.26 16.13
CA MET A 142 -27.01 -0.85 15.08
C MET A 142 -27.70 -0.60 13.72
N LEU A 143 -26.92 -0.54 12.65
CA LEU A 143 -27.39 -0.39 11.26
C LEU A 143 -26.81 -1.46 10.37
N CYS A 144 -27.58 -1.82 9.35
CA CYS A 144 -27.15 -2.71 8.30
C CYS A 144 -26.34 -1.96 7.25
N ILE A 145 -25.02 -1.97 7.41
CA ILE A 145 -24.12 -1.29 6.47
C ILE A 145 -23.29 -2.35 5.76
N ALA A 146 -23.42 -2.38 4.42
CA ALA A 146 -22.76 -3.36 3.56
C ALA A 146 -23.04 -4.83 3.94
N GLY A 147 -24.25 -5.08 4.48
CA GLY A 147 -24.73 -6.40 4.88
C GLY A 147 -24.35 -6.81 6.31
N ARG A 148 -23.70 -5.93 7.08
CA ARG A 148 -23.31 -6.20 8.46
C ARG A 148 -23.98 -5.24 9.42
N CYS A 149 -24.41 -5.76 10.57
CA CYS A 149 -24.82 -4.89 11.66
C CYS A 149 -23.60 -4.23 12.28
N THR A 150 -23.47 -2.94 12.02
CA THR A 150 -22.43 -2.10 12.59
C THR A 150 -23.06 -1.14 13.60
N PRO A 151 -22.34 -0.74 14.67
CA PRO A 151 -22.84 0.32 15.55
C PRO A 151 -23.19 1.55 14.72
N ASP A 152 -24.40 2.10 14.93
CA ASP A 152 -24.89 3.24 14.16
C ASP A 152 -23.86 4.39 14.22
N PRO A 153 -23.18 4.73 13.10
CA PRO A 153 -22.14 5.74 13.09
C PRO A 153 -22.67 7.14 13.42
N ARG A 154 -24.00 7.34 13.36
CA ARG A 154 -24.69 8.58 13.78
C ARG A 154 -24.71 8.73 15.30
N ILE A 155 -24.46 7.66 16.06
CA ILE A 155 -24.49 7.65 17.52
C ILE A 155 -23.05 7.73 18.04
N PRO A 156 -22.63 8.87 18.63
CA PRO A 156 -21.29 9.02 19.16
C PRO A 156 -21.01 7.98 20.26
N ARG A 157 -19.99 7.15 20.04
CA ARG A 157 -19.54 6.17 21.04
C ARG A 157 -18.53 6.81 21.97
N THR A 158 -18.75 6.64 23.27
CA THR A 158 -17.75 7.01 24.28
C THR A 158 -16.74 5.90 24.46
N CYS A 159 -15.49 6.27 24.72
CA CYS A 159 -14.39 5.34 24.94
C CYS A 159 -13.47 5.84 26.06
N LEU A 160 -12.78 4.93 26.72
CA LEU A 160 -11.69 5.22 27.66
C LEU A 160 -10.32 5.03 27.01
N ASP A 161 -10.22 4.11 26.06
CA ASP A 161 -9.04 3.83 25.25
C ASP A 161 -9.45 3.33 23.85
N GLY A 162 -8.46 3.03 23.01
CA GLY A 162 -8.68 2.63 21.62
C GLY A 162 -9.34 1.26 21.45
N GLU A 163 -9.26 0.35 22.44
CA GLU A 163 -9.82 -1.00 22.33
C GLU A 163 -11.35 -1.00 22.47
N GLU A 164 -11.93 0.04 23.05
CA GLU A 164 -13.38 0.20 23.20
C GLU A 164 -14.06 0.72 21.91
N CYS A 165 -13.27 1.25 20.98
CA CYS A 165 -13.78 1.74 19.72
C CYS A 165 -14.00 0.60 18.72
N PRO A 166 -15.06 0.68 17.89
CA PRO A 166 -15.19 -0.18 16.72
C PRO A 166 -13.91 -0.14 15.88
N ASP A 167 -13.63 -1.23 15.17
CA ASP A 167 -12.42 -1.34 14.38
C ASP A 167 -12.18 -0.09 13.52
N GLY A 168 -10.92 0.31 13.41
CA GLY A 168 -10.47 1.48 12.64
C GLY A 168 -10.77 2.85 13.24
N LEU A 169 -11.66 2.96 14.24
CA LEU A 169 -11.88 4.22 14.94
C LEU A 169 -10.86 4.41 16.08
N MET A 170 -10.51 5.66 16.36
CA MET A 170 -9.59 6.02 17.43
C MET A 170 -10.30 6.72 18.58
N CYS A 171 -9.87 6.42 19.81
CA CYS A 171 -10.38 7.11 20.99
C CYS A 171 -9.68 8.47 21.18
N THR A 172 -10.47 9.54 21.14
CA THR A 172 -9.98 10.90 21.45
C THR A 172 -9.76 11.10 22.95
N MET A 173 -8.96 12.13 23.30
CA MET A 173 -8.76 12.53 24.70
C MET A 173 -10.04 12.95 25.42
N ASP A 174 -11.06 13.37 24.67
CA ASP A 174 -12.39 13.70 25.20
C ASP A 174 -13.29 12.46 25.39
N GLY A 175 -12.74 11.27 25.15
CA GLY A 175 -13.40 9.98 25.34
C GLY A 175 -14.46 9.68 24.29
N ARG A 176 -14.22 10.04 23.03
CA ARG A 176 -15.10 9.76 21.89
C ARG A 176 -14.36 8.99 20.80
N CYS A 177 -14.97 7.95 20.26
CA CYS A 177 -14.49 7.25 19.08
C CYS A 177 -14.67 8.13 17.85
N VAL A 178 -13.60 8.35 17.10
CA VAL A 178 -13.61 9.16 15.89
C VAL A 178 -12.88 8.44 14.77
N CYS A 179 -13.30 8.69 13.53
CA CYS A 179 -12.51 8.35 12.36
C CYS A 179 -11.39 9.40 12.19
N THR A 180 -10.32 9.01 11.52
CA THR A 180 -9.29 9.95 11.04
C THR A 180 -9.09 9.91 9.55
N ARG A 181 -9.61 8.88 8.90
CA ARG A 181 -9.49 8.55 7.50
C ARG A 181 -10.82 7.98 7.01
N THR A 182 -11.11 8.14 5.73
CA THR A 182 -12.33 7.61 5.11
C THR A 182 -12.38 6.09 5.22
N ALA A 183 -11.24 5.42 5.06
CA ALA A 183 -11.14 3.98 5.27
C ALA A 183 -11.36 3.57 6.75
N ASP A 184 -11.40 4.50 7.71
CA ASP A 184 -11.80 4.17 9.10
C ASP A 184 -13.32 3.97 9.22
N CYS A 185 -14.09 4.41 8.23
CA CYS A 185 -15.54 4.36 8.19
C CYS A 185 -16.07 3.15 7.40
N PRO A 186 -17.32 2.71 7.68
CA PRO A 186 -18.00 1.71 6.87
C PRO A 186 -18.12 2.13 5.39
N VAL A 187 -18.18 1.15 4.48
CA VAL A 187 -18.29 1.38 3.03
C VAL A 187 -19.48 2.30 2.73
N GLY A 188 -19.24 3.33 1.90
CA GLY A 188 -20.25 4.32 1.53
C GLY A 188 -20.36 5.53 2.47
N THR A 189 -19.46 5.64 3.46
CA THR A 189 -19.35 6.82 4.33
C THR A 189 -17.93 7.39 4.32
N ILE A 190 -17.82 8.70 4.46
CA ILE A 190 -16.57 9.46 4.54
C ILE A 190 -16.29 9.93 5.96
N CYS A 191 -15.01 10.09 6.28
CA CYS A 191 -14.64 10.69 7.55
C CYS A 191 -14.73 12.21 7.48
N SER A 192 -15.69 12.79 8.22
CA SER A 192 -15.84 14.24 8.30
C SER A 192 -14.66 14.89 9.04
N PRO A 193 -14.41 16.20 8.83
CA PRO A 193 -13.40 16.95 9.60
C PRO A 193 -13.61 16.92 11.12
N GLU A 194 -14.84 16.66 11.57
CA GLU A 194 -15.23 16.50 12.97
C GLU A 194 -14.94 15.09 13.53
N GLY A 195 -14.46 14.16 12.69
CA GLY A 195 -14.13 12.79 13.06
C GLY A 195 -15.34 11.86 13.14
N GLU A 196 -16.43 12.19 12.45
CA GLU A 196 -17.66 11.39 12.36
C GLU A 196 -17.78 10.75 10.97
N CYS A 197 -18.23 9.50 10.90
CA CYS A 197 -18.52 8.83 9.64
C CYS A 197 -19.88 9.30 9.13
N VAL A 198 -19.87 10.03 8.02
CA VAL A 198 -21.05 10.65 7.39
C VAL A 198 -21.16 10.16 5.95
N PRO A 199 -22.34 10.10 5.33
CA PRO A 199 -22.44 9.69 3.94
C PRO A 199 -21.78 10.74 3.05
N ASP A 200 -21.27 10.31 1.90
CA ASP A 200 -20.76 11.23 0.89
C ASP A 200 -21.96 12.00 0.26
N ASP A 201 -21.87 13.33 0.21
CA ASP A 201 -22.94 14.23 -0.30
C ASP A 201 -24.35 14.05 0.36
N ASP A 202 -25.45 14.19 -0.42
CA ASP A 202 -26.86 13.96 -0.03
C ASP A 202 -27.17 12.44 0.09
N GLY A 203 -26.20 11.65 0.54
CA GLY A 203 -26.31 10.20 0.67
C GLY A 203 -27.12 9.74 1.88
N CYS A 204 -27.10 8.44 2.13
CA CYS A 204 -27.76 7.79 3.27
C CYS A 204 -26.76 6.94 4.06
N ILE A 205 -27.00 6.76 5.35
CA ILE A 205 -26.32 5.77 6.20
C ILE A 205 -27.26 4.57 6.45
N ALA A 206 -28.56 4.84 6.45
CA ALA A 206 -29.61 3.91 6.88
C ALA A 206 -30.80 3.94 5.91
N ASP A 207 -31.55 2.84 5.84
CA ASP A 207 -32.76 2.71 5.03
C ASP A 207 -33.82 3.76 5.40
N ASP A 208 -33.85 4.17 6.67
CA ASP A 208 -34.83 5.15 7.18
C ASP A 208 -34.58 6.59 6.70
N GLU A 209 -33.41 6.84 6.14
CA GLU A 209 -33.04 8.11 5.49
C GLU A 209 -33.50 8.14 4.02
N CYS A 210 -33.84 6.99 3.45
CA CYS A 210 -34.28 6.87 2.07
C CYS A 210 -35.80 7.07 1.89
N PRO A 211 -36.25 7.56 0.72
CA PRO A 211 -37.67 7.63 0.40
C PRO A 211 -38.36 6.26 0.51
N ALA A 212 -39.64 6.24 0.85
CA ALA A 212 -40.39 4.98 1.01
C ALA A 212 -40.27 4.06 -0.23
N GLY A 213 -39.84 2.81 0.00
CA GLY A 213 -39.59 1.81 -1.05
C GLY A 213 -38.18 1.85 -1.64
N MET A 214 -37.29 2.67 -1.07
CA MET A 214 -35.85 2.65 -1.33
C MET A 214 -35.08 2.13 -0.11
N LEU A 215 -33.87 1.66 -0.35
CA LEU A 215 -32.91 1.13 0.62
C LEU A 215 -31.60 1.87 0.50
N CYS A 216 -30.86 1.94 1.59
CA CYS A 216 -29.54 2.55 1.59
C CYS A 216 -28.47 1.51 1.21
N ASP A 217 -27.95 1.60 -0.01
CA ASP A 217 -26.81 0.80 -0.46
C ASP A 217 -25.59 1.71 -0.68
N ARG A 218 -24.54 1.52 0.12
CA ARG A 218 -23.24 2.22 0.03
C ARG A 218 -23.39 3.75 -0.09
N GLY A 219 -24.14 4.37 0.81
CA GLY A 219 -24.32 5.82 0.75
C GLY A 219 -25.43 6.27 -0.20
N VAL A 220 -26.08 5.39 -0.96
CA VAL A 220 -27.03 5.76 -2.01
C VAL A 220 -28.38 5.05 -1.87
N CYS A 221 -29.46 5.83 -1.94
CA CYS A 221 -30.81 5.26 -1.95
C CYS A 221 -31.14 4.57 -3.30
N ILE A 222 -31.28 3.25 -3.27
CA ILE A 222 -31.66 2.41 -4.41
C ILE A 222 -33.09 1.84 -4.26
N PRO A 223 -33.81 1.50 -5.34
CA PRO A 223 -35.11 0.84 -5.23
C PRO A 223 -35.00 -0.50 -4.49
N GLY A 224 -35.88 -0.74 -3.52
CA GLY A 224 -35.78 -1.96 -2.69
C GLY A 224 -36.02 -3.27 -3.44
N ASP A 225 -36.75 -3.22 -4.54
CA ASP A 225 -36.94 -4.37 -5.44
C ASP A 225 -35.67 -4.73 -6.23
N ALA A 226 -34.63 -3.90 -6.22
CA ALA A 226 -33.32 -4.25 -6.74
C ALA A 226 -32.58 -5.28 -5.85
N CYS A 227 -32.98 -5.41 -4.58
CA CYS A 227 -32.36 -6.33 -3.62
C CYS A 227 -32.97 -7.74 -3.62
N ASP A 228 -34.12 -7.92 -4.28
CA ASP A 228 -34.79 -9.22 -4.44
C ASP A 228 -34.13 -10.10 -5.52
N THR A 229 -32.79 -10.12 -5.54
CA THR A 229 -31.99 -10.84 -6.52
C THR A 229 -31.25 -11.99 -5.85
N VAL A 230 -31.48 -13.22 -6.31
CA VAL A 230 -30.66 -14.36 -5.90
C VAL A 230 -29.24 -14.17 -6.43
N HIS A 231 -28.27 -13.94 -5.54
CA HIS A 231 -26.87 -13.86 -5.91
C HIS A 231 -26.34 -15.23 -6.32
N PRO A 232 -25.47 -15.29 -7.35
CA PRO A 232 -24.74 -16.52 -7.64
C PRO A 232 -23.74 -16.81 -6.52
N ASP A 233 -23.51 -18.09 -6.20
CA ASP A 233 -22.45 -18.48 -5.27
C ASP A 233 -21.06 -18.07 -5.82
N LEU A 234 -20.44 -17.09 -5.15
CA LEU A 234 -19.11 -16.57 -5.48
C LEU A 234 -17.98 -17.42 -4.87
N SER A 235 -18.28 -18.36 -3.97
CA SER A 235 -17.28 -19.20 -3.30
C SER A 235 -16.91 -20.48 -4.07
N THR A 236 -17.63 -20.80 -5.15
CA THR A 236 -17.39 -22.04 -5.92
C THR A 236 -17.30 -21.79 -7.43
N PRO A 237 -16.11 -21.93 -8.06
CA PRO A 237 -14.80 -22.18 -7.46
C PRO A 237 -14.33 -21.04 -6.54
N ARG A 238 -13.43 -21.37 -5.61
CA ARG A 238 -12.97 -20.44 -4.56
C ARG A 238 -12.07 -19.33 -5.08
N GLU A 239 -11.31 -19.58 -6.15
CA GLU A 239 -10.27 -18.66 -6.63
C GLU A 239 -10.80 -17.71 -7.70
N TRP A 240 -10.44 -16.44 -7.55
CA TRP A 240 -10.72 -15.33 -8.45
C TRP A 240 -9.42 -14.67 -8.86
N GLU A 241 -9.23 -14.46 -10.16
CA GLU A 241 -8.20 -13.58 -10.69
C GLU A 241 -8.70 -12.15 -10.58
N VAL A 242 -8.07 -11.36 -9.72
CA VAL A 242 -8.42 -9.97 -9.49
C VAL A 242 -7.33 -9.07 -10.07
N SER A 243 -7.77 -8.01 -10.76
CA SER A 243 -6.92 -6.96 -11.27
C SER A 243 -7.33 -5.65 -10.61
N SER A 244 -6.39 -5.09 -9.86
CA SER A 244 -6.56 -3.90 -9.03
C SER A 244 -5.67 -2.77 -9.55
N VAL A 245 -6.19 -1.55 -9.51
CA VAL A 245 -5.48 -0.32 -9.85
C VAL A 245 -5.57 0.60 -8.64
N TYR A 246 -4.44 0.87 -7.99
CA TYR A 246 -4.37 1.69 -6.77
C TYR A 246 -3.76 3.07 -7.07
N ASN A 247 -4.42 4.14 -6.62
CA ASN A 247 -3.95 5.53 -6.77
C ASN A 247 -3.14 6.00 -5.53
N LEU A 248 -2.12 5.24 -5.13
CA LEU A 248 -1.45 5.40 -3.83
C LEU A 248 -0.85 6.79 -3.57
N ARG A 249 -0.56 7.56 -4.62
CA ARG A 249 -0.11 8.95 -4.50
C ARG A 249 -1.04 9.81 -3.64
N GLU A 250 -2.34 9.58 -3.71
CA GLU A 250 -3.35 10.31 -2.92
C GLU A 250 -3.11 10.16 -1.40
N ALA A 251 -2.52 9.04 -1.00
CA ALA A 251 -2.29 8.66 0.39
C ALA A 251 -0.82 8.76 0.84
N LEU A 252 0.09 9.26 -0.01
CA LEU A 252 1.49 9.39 0.39
C LEU A 252 1.67 10.47 1.46
N PRO A 253 2.53 10.25 2.47
CA PRO A 253 2.79 11.27 3.48
C PRO A 253 3.33 12.55 2.86
N GLY A 254 2.94 13.71 3.41
CA GLY A 254 3.34 15.01 2.87
C GLY A 254 4.87 15.22 2.77
N TRP A 255 5.68 14.54 3.60
CA TRP A 255 7.13 14.62 3.47
C TRP A 255 7.66 13.90 2.21
N LEU A 256 7.00 12.82 1.79
CA LEU A 256 7.36 12.06 0.60
C LEU A 256 6.89 12.82 -0.64
N ASP A 257 5.69 13.41 -0.61
CA ASP A 257 5.20 14.30 -1.66
C ASP A 257 6.11 15.53 -1.82
N ASP A 258 6.50 16.19 -0.70
CA ASP A 258 7.47 17.30 -0.70
C ASP A 258 8.83 16.87 -1.28
N PHE A 259 9.28 15.65 -1.00
CA PHE A 259 10.52 15.09 -1.54
C PHE A 259 10.42 14.86 -3.06
N LEU A 260 9.35 14.19 -3.50
CA LEU A 260 9.11 13.91 -4.92
C LEU A 260 8.98 15.21 -5.72
N ASP A 261 8.32 16.23 -5.16
CA ASP A 261 8.23 17.56 -5.75
C ASP A 261 9.59 18.28 -5.77
N ALA A 262 10.37 18.19 -4.68
CA ALA A 262 11.68 18.84 -4.58
C ALA A 262 12.70 18.26 -5.58
N VAL A 263 12.61 16.96 -5.86
CA VAL A 263 13.56 16.25 -6.73
C VAL A 263 13.09 16.26 -8.19
N SER A 264 11.79 16.19 -8.45
CA SER A 264 11.26 16.07 -9.81
C SER A 264 11.62 17.26 -10.70
N GLY A 265 11.53 18.50 -10.20
CA GLY A 265 11.84 19.70 -10.97
C GLY A 265 13.29 19.75 -11.47
N PRO A 266 14.29 19.76 -10.56
CA PRO A 266 15.70 19.78 -10.94
C PRO A 266 16.10 18.59 -11.82
N PHE A 267 15.58 17.40 -11.54
CA PHE A 267 15.98 16.20 -12.27
C PHE A 267 15.33 16.12 -13.65
N ARG A 268 14.05 16.49 -13.82
CA ARG A 268 13.43 16.62 -15.14
C ARG A 268 14.14 17.68 -15.98
N PHE A 269 14.55 18.79 -15.37
CA PHE A 269 15.32 19.82 -16.06
C PHE A 269 16.67 19.29 -16.58
N LEU A 270 17.42 18.58 -15.73
CA LEU A 270 18.70 17.97 -16.10
C LEU A 270 18.55 16.84 -17.13
N ALA A 271 17.47 16.06 -17.05
CA ALA A 271 17.13 15.04 -18.03
C ALA A 271 16.69 15.62 -19.40
N GLY A 272 16.40 16.92 -19.45
CA GLY A 272 15.92 17.60 -20.66
C GLY A 272 14.41 17.50 -20.87
N ASP A 273 13.67 17.01 -19.87
CA ASP A 273 12.23 16.74 -19.93
C ASP A 273 11.36 17.92 -19.43
N SER A 274 11.96 18.95 -18.82
CA SER A 274 11.24 20.16 -18.39
C SER A 274 11.86 21.45 -18.91
N ASP A 275 11.03 22.50 -18.90
CA ASP A 275 11.46 23.90 -19.06
C ASP A 275 12.51 24.28 -17.99
N ASP A 276 13.23 25.37 -18.26
CA ASP A 276 14.27 25.86 -17.36
C ASP A 276 13.68 26.22 -15.98
N PRO A 277 14.37 25.93 -14.86
CA PRO A 277 13.84 26.16 -13.52
C PRO A 277 13.54 27.65 -13.30
N ASP A 278 12.41 27.96 -12.65
CA ASP A 278 12.08 29.32 -12.21
C ASP A 278 13.02 29.71 -11.06
N LEU A 279 13.99 30.56 -11.37
CA LEU A 279 14.98 31.09 -10.43
C LEU A 279 14.53 32.44 -9.85
N GLY A 280 13.33 32.92 -10.20
CA GLY A 280 12.84 34.26 -9.89
C GLY A 280 13.64 35.36 -10.60
N LEU A 281 14.30 35.03 -11.72
CA LEU A 281 15.08 35.95 -12.53
C LEU A 281 14.29 36.34 -13.79
N PRO A 282 14.68 37.42 -14.49
CA PRO A 282 14.10 37.71 -15.81
C PRO A 282 14.32 36.53 -16.77
N GLY A 283 13.28 36.09 -17.49
CA GLY A 283 13.31 34.84 -18.28
C GLY A 283 14.44 34.71 -19.32
N PHE A 284 15.03 35.80 -19.80
CA PHE A 284 16.21 35.72 -20.69
C PHE A 284 17.50 35.30 -19.94
N ILE A 285 17.60 35.63 -18.65
CA ILE A 285 18.70 35.21 -17.77
C ILE A 285 18.49 33.77 -17.37
N GLU A 286 17.26 33.39 -17.01
CA GLU A 286 16.91 32.00 -16.69
C GLU A 286 17.18 31.09 -17.87
N GLY A 287 16.75 31.46 -19.08
CA GLY A 287 17.03 30.68 -20.27
C GLY A 287 18.52 30.54 -20.58
N ALA A 288 19.31 31.57 -20.32
CA ALA A 288 20.76 31.51 -20.52
C ALA A 288 21.45 30.61 -19.47
N ILE A 289 21.03 30.69 -18.22
CA ILE A 289 21.53 29.83 -17.13
C ILE A 289 21.09 28.38 -17.35
N GLY A 290 19.83 28.16 -17.70
CA GLY A 290 19.25 26.86 -18.00
C GLY A 290 19.98 26.18 -19.16
N ALA A 291 20.16 26.88 -20.29
CA ALA A 291 20.93 26.36 -21.41
C ALA A 291 22.39 26.05 -21.06
N ALA A 292 23.02 26.87 -20.21
CA ALA A 292 24.39 26.63 -19.76
C ALA A 292 24.51 25.41 -18.86
N ILE A 293 23.58 25.23 -17.90
CA ILE A 293 23.58 24.06 -17.01
C ILE A 293 23.24 22.79 -17.79
N ARG A 294 22.26 22.83 -18.70
CA ARG A 294 21.88 21.69 -19.55
C ARG A 294 23.03 21.29 -20.47
N GLY A 295 23.63 22.24 -21.18
CA GLY A 295 24.80 21.97 -22.03
C GLY A 295 25.99 21.42 -21.22
N TRP A 296 26.22 21.95 -20.01
CA TRP A 296 27.22 21.39 -19.12
C TRP A 296 26.91 19.95 -18.72
N ALA A 297 25.66 19.65 -18.34
CA ALA A 297 25.23 18.31 -17.97
C ALA A 297 25.42 17.33 -19.15
N GLU A 298 24.99 17.70 -20.35
CA GLU A 298 25.17 16.89 -21.57
C GLU A 298 26.65 16.63 -21.91
N ASP A 299 27.51 17.63 -21.71
CA ASP A 299 28.94 17.53 -22.04
C ASP A 299 29.76 16.76 -20.99
N ASN A 300 29.32 16.74 -19.73
CA ASN A 300 30.13 16.25 -18.60
C ASN A 300 29.52 15.05 -17.87
N LEU A 301 28.22 14.82 -18.00
CA LEU A 301 27.57 13.65 -17.42
C LEU A 301 27.48 12.52 -18.44
N PRO A 302 27.72 11.27 -18.00
CA PRO A 302 27.48 10.15 -18.87
C PRO A 302 25.97 10.04 -19.19
N PRO A 303 25.58 9.60 -20.40
CA PRO A 303 24.17 9.56 -20.80
C PRO A 303 23.25 8.78 -19.85
N TRP A 304 23.78 7.73 -19.23
CA TRP A 304 23.05 6.94 -18.25
C TRP A 304 22.64 7.76 -17.01
N ALA A 305 23.45 8.75 -16.58
CA ALA A 305 23.17 9.56 -15.41
C ALA A 305 22.01 10.53 -15.66
N LEU A 306 21.94 11.09 -16.88
CA LEU A 306 20.81 11.94 -17.28
C LEU A 306 19.51 11.14 -17.33
N ARG A 307 19.54 9.93 -17.89
CA ARG A 307 18.37 9.02 -17.88
C ARG A 307 17.97 8.61 -16.47
N ALA A 308 18.93 8.34 -15.60
CA ALA A 308 18.61 7.92 -14.24
C ALA A 308 18.06 9.05 -13.39
N MET A 309 18.56 10.28 -13.56
CA MET A 309 17.92 11.46 -12.97
C MET A 309 16.50 11.63 -13.50
N GLY A 310 16.29 11.51 -14.81
CA GLY A 310 14.95 11.50 -15.40
C GLY A 310 14.04 10.43 -14.78
N GLY A 311 14.56 9.22 -14.60
CA GLY A 311 13.83 8.11 -13.98
C GLY A 311 13.44 8.38 -12.53
N VAL A 312 14.38 8.88 -11.72
CA VAL A 312 14.09 9.28 -10.34
C VAL A 312 13.07 10.42 -10.29
N ALA A 313 13.12 11.34 -11.25
CA ALA A 313 12.15 12.43 -11.36
C ALA A 313 10.73 11.94 -11.69
N ASP A 314 10.65 10.80 -12.39
CA ASP A 314 9.40 10.14 -12.74
C ASP A 314 8.92 9.16 -11.67
N LEU A 315 9.62 9.03 -10.53
CA LEU A 315 9.10 8.28 -9.38
C LEU A 315 7.73 8.80 -8.95
N ASN A 316 7.52 10.11 -9.08
CA ASN A 316 6.21 10.71 -8.84
C ASN A 316 5.11 10.07 -9.72
N ASP A 317 5.44 9.73 -10.96
CA ASP A 317 4.48 9.15 -11.91
C ASP A 317 4.38 7.63 -11.66
N ILE A 318 5.48 6.97 -11.31
CA ILE A 318 5.52 5.55 -10.93
C ILE A 318 4.66 5.27 -9.69
N LEU A 319 4.71 6.16 -8.69
CA LEU A 319 3.94 6.02 -7.45
C LEU A 319 2.48 6.44 -7.60
N SER A 320 2.08 6.95 -8.77
CA SER A 320 0.72 7.44 -9.00
C SER A 320 -0.29 6.32 -9.20
N THR A 321 0.05 5.30 -9.99
CA THR A 321 -0.87 4.23 -10.34
C THR A 321 -0.16 2.89 -10.31
N TRP A 322 -0.59 2.00 -9.42
CA TRP A 322 -0.08 0.64 -9.32
C TRP A 322 -1.11 -0.33 -9.84
N LEU A 323 -0.71 -1.17 -10.79
CA LEU A 323 -1.51 -2.28 -11.26
C LEU A 323 -1.08 -3.53 -10.50
N VAL A 324 -1.99 -4.08 -9.70
CA VAL A 324 -1.75 -5.29 -8.91
C VAL A 324 -2.62 -6.41 -9.45
N GLN A 325 -2.00 -7.55 -9.74
CA GLN A 325 -2.73 -8.79 -9.97
C GLN A 325 -2.68 -9.60 -8.69
N GLU A 326 -3.84 -10.08 -8.27
CA GLU A 326 -4.01 -10.81 -7.04
C GLU A 326 -4.95 -12.02 -7.25
N ILE A 327 -4.75 -13.05 -6.43
CA ILE A 327 -5.67 -14.19 -6.32
C ILE A 327 -6.51 -13.96 -5.07
N MET A 328 -7.81 -13.82 -5.25
CA MET A 328 -8.76 -13.76 -4.16
C MET A 328 -9.41 -15.12 -3.95
N ARG A 329 -9.32 -15.66 -2.74
CA ARG A 329 -9.92 -16.94 -2.36
C ARG A 329 -11.11 -16.70 -1.46
N LEU A 330 -12.31 -17.03 -1.95
CA LEU A 330 -13.55 -16.88 -1.20
C LEU A 330 -14.01 -18.22 -0.62
N THR A 331 -14.40 -18.20 0.64
CA THR A 331 -15.08 -19.29 1.33
C THR A 331 -16.48 -18.82 1.76
N PRO A 332 -17.50 -19.69 1.77
CA PRO A 332 -18.80 -19.32 2.31
C PRO A 332 -18.67 -18.89 3.77
N GLY A 333 -19.34 -17.80 4.13
CA GLY A 333 -19.56 -17.41 5.52
C GLY A 333 -20.61 -18.29 6.20
N GLU A 334 -20.96 -17.94 7.43
CA GLU A 334 -22.02 -18.62 8.18
C GLU A 334 -23.40 -18.34 7.58
N GLU A 335 -23.55 -17.17 6.97
CA GLU A 335 -24.77 -16.72 6.32
C GLU A 335 -24.73 -16.83 4.80
N ARG A 336 -25.91 -16.95 4.19
CA ARG A 336 -26.03 -16.90 2.73
C ARG A 336 -25.57 -15.53 2.23
N ASP A 337 -24.84 -15.54 1.12
CA ASP A 337 -24.28 -14.35 0.47
C ASP A 337 -23.21 -13.63 1.33
N ALA A 338 -22.85 -14.18 2.49
CA ALA A 338 -21.65 -13.83 3.23
C ALA A 338 -20.47 -14.70 2.79
N TYR A 339 -19.28 -14.12 2.80
CA TYR A 339 -18.04 -14.74 2.37
C TYR A 339 -16.91 -14.34 3.32
N ARG A 340 -15.98 -15.27 3.53
CA ARG A 340 -14.67 -14.96 4.09
C ARG A 340 -13.63 -15.10 2.99
N GLY A 341 -12.87 -14.04 2.79
CA GLY A 341 -11.88 -13.91 1.75
C GLY A 341 -10.45 -13.88 2.28
N GLU A 342 -9.54 -14.35 1.44
CA GLU A 342 -8.10 -14.12 1.53
C GLU A 342 -7.65 -13.53 0.19
N SER A 343 -6.73 -12.58 0.21
CA SER A 343 -6.08 -12.09 -1.01
C SER A 343 -4.62 -12.52 -1.05
N GLU A 344 -4.07 -12.70 -2.25
CA GLU A 344 -2.65 -12.98 -2.45
C GLU A 344 -2.15 -12.17 -3.64
N TRP A 345 -1.20 -11.27 -3.41
CA TRP A 345 -0.57 -10.50 -4.49
C TRP A 345 0.36 -11.40 -5.29
N ILE A 346 0.19 -11.43 -6.62
CA ILE A 346 0.97 -12.26 -7.53
C ILE A 346 1.95 -11.42 -8.34
N GLU A 347 1.52 -10.24 -8.74
CA GLU A 347 2.30 -9.38 -9.63
C GLU A 347 1.97 -7.91 -9.35
N VAL A 348 3.01 -7.10 -9.19
CA VAL A 348 2.91 -5.64 -9.11
C VAL A 348 3.53 -5.05 -10.36
N THR A 349 2.76 -4.21 -11.05
CA THR A 349 3.19 -3.51 -12.26
C THR A 349 2.96 -2.02 -12.12
N PHE A 350 3.96 -1.22 -12.51
CA PHE A 350 3.81 0.22 -12.66
C PHE A 350 4.27 0.67 -14.04
N GLU A 351 3.76 1.81 -14.49
CA GLU A 351 4.11 2.40 -15.78
C GLU A 351 5.22 3.44 -15.60
N TYR A 352 6.27 3.32 -16.42
CA TYR A 352 7.41 4.23 -16.45
C TYR A 352 7.72 4.57 -17.91
N ARG A 353 7.49 5.83 -18.32
CA ARG A 353 7.71 6.33 -19.70
C ARG A 353 7.07 5.46 -20.80
N GLY A 354 5.93 4.84 -20.50
CA GLY A 354 5.21 3.93 -21.41
C GLY A 354 5.70 2.49 -21.39
N ASP A 355 6.77 2.20 -20.65
CA ASP A 355 7.22 0.85 -20.34
C ASP A 355 6.54 0.36 -19.06
N ARG A 356 6.30 -0.95 -18.97
CA ARG A 356 5.74 -1.59 -17.78
C ARG A 356 6.86 -2.27 -17.01
N LEU A 357 7.06 -1.84 -15.77
CA LEU A 357 7.97 -2.46 -14.84
C LEU A 357 7.15 -3.39 -13.96
N THR A 358 7.45 -4.67 -14.07
CA THR A 358 6.67 -5.76 -13.47
C THR A 358 7.58 -6.57 -12.57
N GLY A 359 7.13 -6.81 -11.34
CA GLY A 359 7.84 -7.61 -10.35
C GLY A 359 6.87 -8.49 -9.58
N ARG A 360 7.35 -9.64 -9.13
CA ARG A 360 6.59 -10.45 -8.19
C ARG A 360 6.93 -10.00 -6.78
N PRO A 361 5.95 -9.94 -5.88
CA PRO A 361 6.13 -9.80 -4.44
C PRO A 361 7.37 -10.51 -3.88
N GLU A 362 7.55 -11.81 -4.17
CA GLU A 362 8.68 -12.59 -3.64
C GLU A 362 10.07 -12.18 -4.15
N ASP A 363 10.14 -11.41 -5.25
CA ASP A 363 11.41 -10.94 -5.83
C ASP A 363 11.85 -9.58 -5.23
N ILE A 364 11.03 -8.96 -4.39
CA ILE A 364 11.28 -7.66 -3.77
C ILE A 364 12.06 -7.85 -2.44
N ILE A 365 13.20 -7.18 -2.30
CA ILE A 365 14.03 -7.26 -1.08
C ILE A 365 13.27 -6.62 0.09
N ASP A 366 13.27 -7.31 1.24
CA ASP A 366 12.53 -6.94 2.46
C ASP A 366 11.01 -6.97 2.26
N TRP A 367 10.54 -7.69 1.25
CA TRP A 367 9.12 -7.94 1.08
C TRP A 367 8.57 -8.81 2.21
N SER A 368 7.51 -8.30 2.84
CA SER A 368 6.62 -9.08 3.67
C SER A 368 5.19 -8.88 3.16
N TYR A 369 4.46 -9.98 3.17
CA TYR A 369 3.05 -10.02 2.81
C TYR A 369 2.36 -10.97 3.77
N ASP A 370 1.54 -10.38 4.64
CA ASP A 370 0.72 -11.08 5.61
C ASP A 370 -0.68 -10.47 5.54
N PRO A 371 -1.51 -10.91 4.57
CA PRO A 371 -2.84 -10.38 4.40
C PRO A 371 -3.75 -10.93 5.49
N ASP A 372 -4.47 -10.04 6.17
CA ASP A 372 -5.55 -10.50 7.03
C ASP A 372 -6.68 -11.08 6.17
N THR A 373 -7.37 -12.09 6.72
CA THR A 373 -8.64 -12.52 6.15
C THR A 373 -9.63 -11.37 6.22
N PHE A 374 -10.46 -11.21 5.20
CA PHE A 374 -11.51 -10.21 5.17
C PHE A 374 -12.89 -10.85 5.10
N ASP A 375 -13.86 -10.15 5.66
CA ASP A 375 -15.26 -10.48 5.46
C ASP A 375 -15.77 -9.79 4.20
N ALA A 376 -16.71 -10.39 3.50
CA ALA A 376 -17.29 -9.85 2.27
C ALA A 376 -18.71 -10.34 2.10
N GLN A 377 -19.55 -9.55 1.40
CA GLN A 377 -20.97 -9.83 1.30
C GLN A 377 -21.54 -9.45 -0.06
N ALA A 378 -22.46 -10.26 -0.59
CA ALA A 378 -23.23 -9.93 -1.78
C ALA A 378 -24.60 -9.36 -1.39
N VAL A 379 -24.79 -8.08 -1.61
CA VAL A 379 -26.02 -7.34 -1.27
C VAL A 379 -26.50 -6.59 -2.50
N CYS A 380 -27.75 -6.80 -2.89
CA CYS A 380 -28.42 -6.09 -3.99
C CYS A 380 -27.66 -6.08 -5.33
N GLY A 381 -27.01 -7.20 -5.69
CA GLY A 381 -26.21 -7.31 -6.91
C GLY A 381 -24.82 -6.67 -6.81
N THR A 382 -24.37 -6.29 -5.61
CA THR A 382 -23.04 -5.74 -5.35
C THR A 382 -22.29 -6.65 -4.38
N PHE A 383 -21.03 -6.93 -4.68
CA PHE A 383 -20.12 -7.63 -3.78
C PHE A 383 -19.30 -6.58 -3.02
N ASN A 384 -19.53 -6.50 -1.71
CA ASN A 384 -18.85 -5.61 -0.79
C ASN A 384 -17.73 -6.37 -0.09
N VAL A 385 -16.54 -5.81 -0.09
CA VAL A 385 -15.38 -6.31 0.66
C VAL A 385 -15.26 -5.43 1.89
N GLU A 386 -15.44 -6.03 3.07
CA GLU A 386 -15.23 -5.34 4.32
C GLU A 386 -13.76 -4.95 4.47
N ARG A 387 -13.57 -3.95 5.30
CA ARG A 387 -12.27 -3.42 5.55
C ARG A 387 -11.38 -4.43 6.23
N HIS A 388 -10.18 -4.58 5.71
CA HIS A 388 -9.12 -5.37 6.30
C HIS A 388 -7.78 -4.65 6.18
N ASP A 389 -6.88 -4.98 7.10
CA ASP A 389 -5.51 -4.51 7.04
C ASP A 389 -4.72 -5.50 6.17
N VAL A 390 -4.01 -4.97 5.19
CA VAL A 390 -3.08 -5.70 4.35
C VAL A 390 -1.70 -5.26 4.76
N ASN A 391 -0.98 -6.13 5.46
CA ASN A 391 0.39 -5.89 5.83
C ASN A 391 1.27 -6.14 4.60
N VAL A 392 1.56 -5.06 3.90
CA VAL A 392 2.33 -5.03 2.66
C VAL A 392 3.51 -4.11 2.90
N GLY A 393 4.73 -4.59 2.65
CA GLY A 393 5.90 -3.73 2.61
C GLY A 393 5.84 -2.73 1.43
N ILE A 394 4.93 -1.75 1.45
CA ILE A 394 4.80 -0.70 0.42
C ILE A 394 6.12 0.06 0.34
N GLY A 395 6.77 0.32 1.48
CA GLY A 395 8.10 0.89 1.49
C GLY A 395 9.16 0.00 0.79
N ALA A 396 9.04 -1.32 0.88
CA ALA A 396 9.88 -2.25 0.11
C ALA A 396 9.60 -2.18 -1.40
N ILE A 397 8.32 -2.07 -1.82
CA ILE A 397 7.96 -1.85 -3.22
C ILE A 397 8.52 -0.52 -3.73
N ILE A 398 8.41 0.56 -2.95
CA ILE A 398 8.96 1.87 -3.32
C ILE A 398 10.48 1.77 -3.52
N SER A 399 11.19 1.14 -2.59
CA SER A 399 12.63 0.92 -2.72
C SER A 399 12.98 0.09 -3.95
N TRP A 400 12.26 -1.00 -4.19
CA TRP A 400 12.45 -1.83 -5.38
C TRP A 400 12.15 -1.04 -6.67
N ALA A 401 11.10 -0.22 -6.70
CA ALA A 401 10.78 0.60 -7.86
C ALA A 401 11.89 1.61 -8.17
N VAL A 402 12.44 2.26 -7.13
CA VAL A 402 13.62 3.13 -7.25
C VAL A 402 14.81 2.37 -7.82
N ASP A 403 15.11 1.20 -7.30
CA ASP A 403 16.25 0.39 -7.72
C ASP A 403 16.07 -0.15 -9.15
N ALA A 404 14.85 -0.57 -9.52
CA ALA A 404 14.49 -1.00 -10.87
C ALA A 404 14.65 0.12 -11.90
N VAL A 405 14.22 1.34 -11.56
CA VAL A 405 14.42 2.52 -12.40
C VAL A 405 15.89 2.84 -12.56
N VAL A 406 16.67 2.78 -11.48
CA VAL A 406 18.12 3.01 -11.53
C VAL A 406 18.81 1.94 -12.37
N PHE A 407 18.43 0.68 -12.22
CA PHE A 407 18.94 -0.43 -13.02
C PHE A 407 18.66 -0.22 -14.51
N GLU A 408 17.41 0.05 -14.87
CA GLU A 408 17.01 0.23 -16.28
C GLU A 408 17.66 1.49 -16.88
N ALA A 409 17.58 2.62 -16.20
CA ALA A 409 18.15 3.88 -16.70
C ALA A 409 19.68 3.83 -16.86
N SER A 410 20.33 2.98 -16.06
CA SER A 410 21.76 2.74 -16.09
C SER A 410 22.24 1.67 -17.07
N ASP A 411 21.34 1.09 -17.88
CA ASP A 411 21.59 -0.09 -18.73
C ASP A 411 22.19 -1.27 -17.91
N GLY A 412 21.67 -1.48 -16.70
CA GLY A 412 22.08 -2.55 -15.78
C GLY A 412 23.44 -2.33 -15.09
N ARG A 413 23.95 -1.08 -15.08
CA ARG A 413 25.25 -0.78 -14.47
C ARG A 413 25.19 -0.71 -12.94
N TYR A 414 24.09 -0.22 -12.39
CA TYR A 414 23.88 -0.07 -10.96
C TYR A 414 22.64 -0.85 -10.55
N THR A 415 22.73 -1.55 -9.43
CA THR A 415 21.61 -2.33 -8.88
C THR A 415 20.72 -1.53 -7.95
N GLY A 416 21.15 -0.33 -7.54
CA GLY A 416 20.32 0.54 -6.70
C GLY A 416 20.81 1.97 -6.62
N LEU A 417 19.97 2.81 -6.00
CA LEU A 417 20.18 4.27 -5.94
C LEU A 417 21.50 4.66 -5.30
N ARG A 418 21.91 3.97 -4.23
CA ARG A 418 23.13 4.29 -3.46
C ARG A 418 24.41 4.11 -4.30
N ASP A 419 24.55 2.98 -4.99
CA ASP A 419 25.73 2.70 -5.83
C ASP A 419 25.87 3.70 -6.97
N MET A 420 24.73 4.03 -7.58
CA MET A 420 24.64 5.03 -8.63
C MET A 420 25.04 6.41 -8.11
N ALA A 421 24.48 6.80 -6.97
CA ALA A 421 24.70 8.08 -6.32
C ALA A 421 26.17 8.29 -5.94
N ASP A 422 26.81 7.30 -5.35
CA ASP A 422 28.23 7.36 -5.00
C ASP A 422 29.12 7.54 -6.23
N THR A 423 28.81 6.81 -7.30
CA THR A 423 29.58 6.94 -8.55
C THR A 423 29.34 8.28 -9.22
N LEU A 424 28.10 8.78 -9.21
CA LEU A 424 27.76 10.09 -9.74
C LEU A 424 28.50 11.18 -8.97
N ARG A 425 28.47 11.12 -7.63
CA ARG A 425 29.16 12.07 -6.74
C ARG A 425 30.65 12.15 -7.05
N MET A 426 31.35 11.01 -7.13
CA MET A 426 32.79 10.98 -7.41
C MET A 426 33.14 11.60 -8.76
N ASN A 427 32.35 11.32 -9.81
CA ASN A 427 32.60 11.83 -11.15
C ASN A 427 32.22 13.31 -11.30
N LEU A 428 31.04 13.69 -10.83
CA LEU A 428 30.49 15.04 -10.90
C LEU A 428 31.39 16.03 -10.15
N CYS A 429 31.71 15.71 -8.89
CA CYS A 429 32.47 16.63 -8.05
C CYS A 429 33.94 16.69 -8.44
N GLY A 430 34.50 15.59 -8.96
CA GLY A 430 35.83 15.58 -9.56
C GLY A 430 35.90 16.49 -10.80
N GLU A 431 34.90 16.45 -11.70
CA GLU A 431 34.88 17.32 -12.88
C GLU A 431 34.62 18.78 -12.50
N ALA A 432 33.75 19.05 -11.52
CA ALA A 432 33.56 20.39 -10.97
C ALA A 432 34.88 21.00 -10.47
N GLY A 433 35.71 20.21 -9.76
CA GLY A 433 37.04 20.62 -9.34
C GLY A 433 37.98 20.94 -10.51
N ARG A 434 37.94 20.15 -11.59
CA ARG A 434 38.74 20.40 -12.81
C ARG A 434 38.30 21.67 -13.54
N ILE A 435 36.99 21.91 -13.64
CA ILE A 435 36.43 23.11 -14.28
C ILE A 435 36.81 24.35 -13.48
N ALA A 436 36.62 24.32 -12.15
CA ALA A 436 36.99 25.45 -11.29
C ALA A 436 38.48 25.79 -11.41
N THR A 437 39.34 24.76 -11.53
CA THR A 437 40.77 24.93 -11.78
C THR A 437 41.04 25.58 -13.15
N ARG A 438 40.37 25.11 -14.22
CA ARG A 438 40.49 25.68 -15.57
C ARG A 438 40.07 27.14 -15.62
N VAL A 439 38.87 27.45 -15.13
CA VAL A 439 38.33 28.82 -15.11
C VAL A 439 39.22 29.76 -14.29
N CYS A 440 39.72 29.29 -13.15
CA CYS A 440 40.64 30.10 -12.36
C CYS A 440 41.94 30.40 -13.11
N ASN A 441 42.55 29.38 -13.76
CA ASN A 441 43.77 29.56 -14.54
C ASN A 441 43.59 30.49 -15.75
N ASP A 442 42.38 30.56 -16.32
CA ASP A 442 42.07 31.46 -17.44
C ASP A 442 41.84 32.92 -16.99
N LEU A 443 41.39 33.12 -15.74
CA LEU A 443 41.02 34.45 -15.21
C LEU A 443 42.09 35.09 -14.31
N ALA A 444 42.96 34.29 -13.69
CA ALA A 444 43.92 34.75 -12.68
C ALA A 444 45.33 34.15 -12.88
N ASP A 445 46.32 34.74 -12.21
CA ASP A 445 47.67 34.16 -12.13
C ASP A 445 47.62 32.80 -11.41
N SER A 446 48.32 31.81 -11.95
CA SER A 446 48.30 30.41 -11.50
C SER A 446 48.60 30.19 -10.01
N ILE A 447 49.27 31.15 -9.36
CA ILE A 447 49.58 31.13 -7.92
C ILE A 447 48.32 31.31 -7.05
N LEU A 448 47.31 32.07 -7.50
CA LEU A 448 46.06 32.31 -6.76
C LEU A 448 45.07 31.14 -6.89
N CYS A 449 45.31 30.20 -7.81
CA CYS A 449 44.40 29.10 -8.12
C CYS A 449 44.71 27.80 -7.37
N ALA A 450 45.77 27.77 -6.56
CA ALA A 450 46.09 26.62 -5.72
C ALA A 450 44.94 26.39 -4.70
N GLY A 451 44.28 25.24 -4.80
CA GLY A 451 43.20 24.84 -3.90
C GLY A 451 41.79 25.19 -4.35
N VAL A 452 41.61 25.95 -5.43
CA VAL A 452 40.26 26.27 -5.96
C VAL A 452 39.54 25.02 -6.44
N GLY A 453 40.25 24.12 -7.14
CA GLY A 453 39.68 22.85 -7.58
C GLY A 453 39.24 21.95 -6.43
N SER A 454 40.12 21.77 -5.42
CA SER A 454 39.79 20.96 -4.24
C SER A 454 38.66 21.58 -3.40
N GLY A 455 38.59 22.92 -3.35
CA GLY A 455 37.50 23.62 -2.66
C GLY A 455 36.16 23.41 -3.35
N ALA A 456 36.12 23.52 -4.69
CA ALA A 456 34.92 23.25 -5.48
C ALA A 456 34.48 21.78 -5.38
N GLU A 457 35.42 20.84 -5.44
CA GLU A 457 35.14 19.40 -5.28
C GLU A 457 34.62 19.08 -3.88
N SER A 458 35.21 19.63 -2.82
CA SER A 458 34.75 19.45 -1.44
C SER A 458 33.35 20.05 -1.22
N TRP A 459 33.10 21.25 -1.74
CA TRP A 459 31.79 21.89 -1.66
C TRP A 459 30.71 21.11 -2.42
N CYS A 460 31.03 20.63 -3.63
CA CYS A 460 30.16 19.76 -4.40
C CYS A 460 29.85 18.46 -3.65
N ASN A 461 30.89 17.79 -3.11
CA ASN A 461 30.71 16.54 -2.37
C ASN A 461 29.74 16.74 -1.20
N SER A 462 29.94 17.78 -0.38
CA SER A 462 29.04 18.07 0.75
C SER A 462 27.61 18.39 0.31
N SER A 463 27.44 19.07 -0.82
CA SER A 463 26.10 19.42 -1.33
C SER A 463 25.36 18.21 -1.88
N VAL A 464 26.07 17.36 -2.65
CA VAL A 464 25.51 16.12 -3.20
C VAL A 464 25.22 15.13 -2.09
N GLU A 465 26.13 14.93 -1.15
CA GLU A 465 25.96 14.06 0.02
C GLU A 465 24.73 14.49 0.84
N SER A 466 24.56 15.78 1.12
CA SER A 466 23.36 16.27 1.81
C SER A 466 22.05 16.00 1.06
N LEU A 467 22.05 16.01 -0.28
CA LEU A 467 20.86 15.68 -1.08
C LEU A 467 20.60 14.18 -1.09
N LEU A 468 21.66 13.37 -1.21
CA LEU A 468 21.59 11.92 -1.19
C LEU A 468 21.13 11.41 0.18
N ASP A 469 21.63 11.98 1.27
CA ASP A 469 21.20 11.61 2.62
C ASP A 469 19.71 11.87 2.82
N VAL A 470 19.19 12.99 2.30
CA VAL A 470 17.75 13.29 2.34
C VAL A 470 16.96 12.27 1.52
N ALA A 471 17.44 11.92 0.31
CA ALA A 471 16.77 10.94 -0.55
C ALA A 471 16.78 9.52 0.05
N LEU A 472 17.93 9.08 0.57
CA LEU A 472 18.08 7.77 1.19
C LEU A 472 17.28 7.70 2.49
N SER A 473 17.33 8.75 3.33
CA SER A 473 16.51 8.82 4.56
C SER A 473 15.02 8.79 4.23
N ALA A 474 14.59 9.44 3.15
CA ALA A 474 13.23 9.38 2.66
C ALA A 474 12.83 7.95 2.27
N VAL A 475 13.64 7.24 1.47
CA VAL A 475 13.35 5.85 1.10
C VAL A 475 13.36 4.92 2.31
N GLU A 476 14.30 5.10 3.24
CA GLU A 476 14.37 4.33 4.50
C GLU A 476 13.18 4.63 5.42
N GLU A 477 12.74 5.88 5.53
CA GLU A 477 11.56 6.25 6.32
C GLU A 477 10.27 5.69 5.71
N ALA A 478 10.16 5.68 4.37
CA ALA A 478 9.09 4.97 3.68
C ALA A 478 9.09 3.48 4.03
N ARG A 479 10.27 2.82 3.99
CA ARG A 479 10.46 1.41 4.36
C ARG A 479 10.07 1.07 5.80
N LEU A 480 10.16 2.02 6.72
CA LEU A 480 9.86 1.77 8.13
C LEU A 480 8.44 2.16 8.54
N ARG A 481 7.73 2.93 7.71
CA ARG A 481 6.43 3.52 8.07
C ARG A 481 5.29 3.14 7.15
N LEU A 482 5.56 2.58 5.98
CA LEU A 482 4.54 2.22 5.00
C LEU A 482 4.43 0.70 4.88
N ASP A 483 4.06 0.04 5.97
CA ASP A 483 3.91 -1.42 6.02
C ASP A 483 2.45 -1.87 6.11
N VAL A 484 1.56 -0.99 6.59
CA VAL A 484 0.15 -1.33 6.73
C VAL A 484 -0.68 -0.45 5.80
N MET A 485 -1.39 -1.13 4.90
CA MET A 485 -2.40 -0.54 4.05
C MET A 485 -3.75 -1.09 4.47
N ARG A 486 -4.74 -0.22 4.59
CA ARG A 486 -6.10 -0.61 4.92
C ARG A 486 -6.95 -0.53 3.67
N LEU A 487 -7.64 -1.61 3.31
CA LEU A 487 -8.45 -1.70 2.10
C LEU A 487 -9.87 -2.12 2.44
N GLY A 488 -10.84 -1.47 1.82
CA GLY A 488 -12.22 -1.92 1.68
C GLY A 488 -12.72 -1.55 0.28
N GLY A 489 -13.79 -2.16 -0.18
CA GLY A 489 -14.26 -1.85 -1.53
C GLY A 489 -15.53 -2.55 -1.92
N TYR A 490 -15.96 -2.35 -3.16
CA TYR A 490 -17.15 -2.98 -3.69
C TYR A 490 -17.04 -3.19 -5.20
N ALA A 491 -17.77 -4.17 -5.75
CA ALA A 491 -17.90 -4.38 -7.18
C ALA A 491 -19.28 -4.88 -7.57
N THR A 492 -19.77 -4.48 -8.75
CA THR A 492 -21.03 -5.00 -9.28
C THR A 492 -20.89 -6.48 -9.68
N ILE A 493 -21.84 -7.32 -9.25
CA ILE A 493 -21.93 -8.73 -9.60
C ILE A 493 -22.59 -8.85 -10.98
N VAL A 494 -21.78 -8.97 -12.03
CA VAL A 494 -22.30 -9.16 -13.40
C VAL A 494 -22.75 -10.60 -13.62
N SER A 495 -22.02 -11.55 -13.06
CA SER A 495 -22.35 -12.97 -13.05
C SER A 495 -21.62 -13.67 -11.91
N GLY A 496 -21.93 -14.95 -11.68
CA GLY A 496 -21.16 -15.78 -10.74
C GLY A 496 -19.69 -15.94 -11.12
N THR A 497 -19.26 -15.47 -12.30
CA THR A 497 -17.89 -15.58 -12.79
C THR A 497 -17.23 -14.23 -13.04
N ARG A 498 -17.90 -13.12 -12.70
CA ARG A 498 -17.41 -11.79 -13.04
C ARG A 498 -17.93 -10.70 -12.11
N LEU A 499 -16.99 -9.93 -11.55
CA LEU A 499 -17.24 -8.74 -10.74
C LEU A 499 -16.65 -7.52 -11.46
N GLU A 500 -17.50 -6.63 -11.97
CA GLU A 500 -17.07 -5.40 -12.65
C GLU A 500 -18.24 -4.39 -12.82
N PRO A 501 -17.99 -3.07 -12.74
CA PRO A 501 -16.76 -2.44 -12.27
C PRO A 501 -16.64 -2.53 -10.74
N GLY A 502 -15.41 -2.53 -10.24
CA GLY A 502 -15.09 -2.46 -8.81
C GLY A 502 -14.36 -1.18 -8.44
N VAL A 503 -14.52 -0.75 -7.20
CA VAL A 503 -13.89 0.40 -6.57
C VAL A 503 -13.22 -0.04 -5.28
N TRP A 504 -11.99 0.45 -5.05
CA TRP A 504 -11.28 0.34 -3.80
C TRP A 504 -11.28 1.68 -3.07
N GLU A 505 -11.50 1.60 -1.76
CA GLU A 505 -11.34 2.67 -0.78
C GLU A 505 -10.20 2.24 0.15
N GLY A 506 -9.08 2.91 0.04
CA GLY A 506 -7.86 2.56 0.74
C GLY A 506 -7.34 3.67 1.61
N SER A 507 -6.51 3.33 2.59
CA SER A 507 -5.71 4.31 3.31
C SER A 507 -4.30 3.81 3.63
N LEU A 508 -3.37 4.76 3.68
CA LEU A 508 -2.00 4.59 4.17
C LEU A 508 -1.75 5.57 5.32
N VAL A 509 -0.54 5.53 5.88
CA VAL A 509 -0.12 6.47 6.92
C VAL A 509 -0.32 7.95 6.50
N GLY A 510 -0.13 8.27 5.22
CA GLY A 510 -0.19 9.64 4.72
C GLY A 510 -1.59 10.17 4.38
N GLY A 511 -2.59 9.30 4.17
CA GLY A 511 -3.94 9.73 3.77
C GLY A 511 -4.79 8.60 3.19
N ASP A 512 -5.90 8.98 2.58
CA ASP A 512 -6.79 8.09 1.84
C ASP A 512 -6.39 8.04 0.36
N PHE A 513 -6.65 6.90 -0.29
CA PHE A 513 -6.51 6.75 -1.73
C PHE A 513 -7.67 5.95 -2.31
N THR A 514 -7.92 6.17 -3.59
CA THR A 514 -8.92 5.43 -4.35
C THR A 514 -8.28 4.38 -5.26
N GLY A 515 -9.07 3.43 -5.70
CA GLY A 515 -8.67 2.49 -6.73
C GLY A 515 -9.84 1.92 -7.51
N SER A 516 -9.54 1.19 -8.57
CA SER A 516 -10.54 0.42 -9.31
C SER A 516 -10.11 -1.03 -9.38
N TRP A 517 -11.06 -1.95 -9.39
CA TRP A 517 -10.75 -3.36 -9.56
C TRP A 517 -11.78 -4.11 -10.38
N SER A 518 -11.40 -5.30 -10.80
CA SER A 518 -12.28 -6.26 -11.45
C SER A 518 -11.81 -7.67 -11.13
N ALA A 519 -12.76 -8.61 -11.08
CA ALA A 519 -12.44 -10.01 -10.82
C ALA A 519 -13.12 -10.94 -11.82
N ARG A 520 -12.42 -12.01 -12.17
CA ARG A 520 -12.89 -13.06 -13.08
C ARG A 520 -12.42 -14.43 -12.62
N ARG A 521 -13.11 -15.47 -13.09
CA ARG A 521 -12.74 -16.88 -12.89
C ARG A 521 -12.86 -17.68 -14.18
#